data_AF-A0A4E0QX00-F1
#
_entry.id   AF-A0A4E0QX00-F1
#
_cell.length_a   1.000
_cell.length_b   1.000
_cell.length_c   1.000
_cell.angle_alpha   90.00
_cell.angle_beta   90.00
_cell.angle_gamma   90.00
#
_symmetry.space_group_name_H-M   'P 1'
#
loop_
_entity.id
_entity.type
_entity.pdbx_description
1 polymer ?
#
loop_
_entity_poly.entity_id
_entity_poly.type
_entity_poly.pdbx_seq_one_letter_code
_entity_poly.pdbx_strand_id
1 'polypeptide(L)'
;MVTRFNVTTWFFIIYQTLNPCIEVTKDLLIASIQECLSEGEWTPEVNKCTGCLRVSFLNESEEVSLHWCLEAQQAPTQMVMYHVVSPLFLALEQSTSQEAGLRKSLKRINQRQQLSISTSLSRISDGMSH
;
A
#
# COMPACT_ATOMS: atom_id res chain seq x y z
N MET A 1 -14.07 19.35 23.11
CA MET A 1 -15.07 19.66 22.06
C MET A 1 -14.31 19.72 20.74
N VAL A 2 -14.26 18.61 20.00
CA VAL A 2 -13.54 18.54 18.71
C VAL A 2 -14.48 19.12 17.67
N THR A 3 -14.22 20.35 17.23
CA THR A 3 -14.85 20.90 16.03
C THR A 3 -14.49 19.99 14.88
N ARG A 4 -15.47 19.19 14.41
CA ARG A 4 -15.37 18.46 13.16
C ARG A 4 -15.26 19.49 12.05
N PHE A 5 -14.03 19.85 11.69
CA PHE A 5 -13.77 20.65 10.50
C PHE A 5 -14.27 19.88 9.29
N ASN A 6 -15.21 20.48 8.55
CA ASN A 6 -15.70 19.90 7.30
C ASN A 6 -14.60 20.09 6.24
N VAL A 7 -13.65 19.15 6.22
CA VAL A 7 -12.45 19.13 5.34
C VAL A 7 -12.82 19.45 3.90
N THR A 8 -13.99 19.00 3.48
CA THR A 8 -14.51 19.15 2.12
C THR A 8 -14.92 20.59 1.76
N THR A 9 -15.31 21.42 2.73
CA THR A 9 -15.64 22.84 2.48
C THR A 9 -14.38 23.69 2.33
N TRP A 10 -13.35 23.43 3.14
CA TRP A 10 -12.06 24.11 3.04
C TRP A 10 -11.33 23.78 1.74
N PHE A 11 -11.39 22.50 1.34
CA PHE A 11 -10.84 22.04 0.08
C PHE A 11 -11.48 22.73 -1.13
N PHE A 12 -12.80 22.91 -1.11
CA PHE A 12 -13.54 23.58 -2.18
C PHE A 12 -13.14 25.08 -2.33
N ILE A 13 -12.91 25.78 -1.22
CA ILE A 13 -12.45 27.18 -1.22
C ILE A 13 -11.03 27.31 -1.80
N ILE A 14 -10.12 26.41 -1.43
CA ILE A 14 -8.75 26.39 -1.98
C ILE A 14 -8.80 26.13 -3.48
N TYR A 15 -9.61 25.18 -3.93
CA TYR A 15 -9.75 24.86 -5.35
C TYR A 15 -10.25 26.05 -6.17
N GLN A 16 -11.29 26.77 -5.71
CA GLN A 16 -11.79 27.97 -6.41
C GLN A 16 -10.75 29.08 -6.47
N THR A 17 -9.87 29.18 -5.47
CA THR A 17 -8.76 30.15 -5.46
C THR A 17 -7.70 29.79 -6.51
N LEU A 18 -7.42 28.50 -6.69
CA LEU A 18 -6.46 28.01 -7.68
C LEU A 18 -7.03 28.01 -9.11
N ASN A 19 -8.35 27.95 -9.25
CA ASN A 19 -9.05 27.83 -10.54
C ASN A 19 -10.15 28.91 -10.66
N PRO A 20 -9.80 30.20 -10.64
CA PRO A 20 -10.79 31.29 -10.52
C PRO A 20 -11.74 31.40 -11.71
N CYS A 21 -11.38 30.84 -12.87
CA CYS A 21 -12.17 30.88 -14.09
C CYS A 21 -13.05 29.63 -14.30
N ILE A 22 -13.05 28.68 -13.36
CA ILE A 22 -13.70 27.38 -13.51
C ILE A 22 -14.84 27.26 -12.50
N GLU A 23 -16.06 27.18 -13.01
CA GLU A 23 -17.26 26.98 -12.20
C GLU A 23 -17.53 25.48 -12.05
N VAL A 24 -17.12 24.90 -10.92
CA VAL A 24 -17.21 23.47 -10.64
C VAL A 24 -17.97 23.22 -9.34
N THR A 25 -18.83 22.21 -9.33
CA THR A 25 -19.52 21.76 -8.12
C THR A 25 -18.60 20.89 -7.27
N LYS A 26 -18.87 20.87 -5.96
CA LYS A 26 -18.08 20.08 -5.01
C LYS A 26 -18.06 18.58 -5.35
N ASP A 27 -19.17 18.04 -5.84
CA ASP A 27 -19.28 16.61 -6.19
C ASP A 27 -18.46 16.29 -7.45
N LEU A 28 -18.47 17.18 -8.45
CA LEU A 28 -17.65 17.04 -9.66
C LEU A 28 -16.15 17.14 -9.34
N LEU A 29 -15.77 18.01 -8.41
CA LEU A 29 -14.40 18.11 -7.91
C LEU A 29 -13.94 16.81 -7.22
N ILE A 30 -14.78 16.23 -6.35
CA ILE A 30 -14.46 14.97 -5.67
C ILE A 30 -14.34 13.82 -6.67
N ALA A 31 -15.24 13.74 -7.64
CA ALA A 31 -15.20 12.72 -8.69
C ALA A 31 -13.92 12.85 -9.53
N SER A 32 -13.56 14.07 -9.95
CA SER A 32 -12.32 14.35 -10.68
C SER A 32 -11.08 13.92 -9.89
N ILE A 33 -11.02 14.19 -8.57
CA ILE A 33 -9.89 13.76 -7.74
C ILE A 33 -9.82 12.23 -7.61
N GLN A 34 -10.96 11.56 -7.51
CA GLN A 34 -10.99 10.10 -7.43
C GLN A 34 -10.50 9.47 -8.73
N GLU A 35 -10.96 9.97 -9.87
CA GLU A 35 -10.45 9.62 -11.20
C GLU A 35 -8.94 9.90 -11.29
N CYS A 36 -8.52 11.06 -10.77
CA CYS A 36 -7.11 11.47 -10.64
C CYS A 36 -6.25 10.56 -9.75
N LEU A 37 -6.84 9.72 -8.91
CA LEU A 37 -6.09 8.82 -8.05
C LEU A 37 -6.21 7.36 -8.51
N SER A 38 -7.23 7.03 -9.31
CA SER A 38 -7.48 5.68 -9.80
C SER A 38 -6.69 5.33 -11.07
N GLU A 39 -6.42 6.29 -11.95
CA GLU A 39 -5.89 5.97 -13.28
C GLU A 39 -4.37 5.77 -13.34
N GLY A 40 -3.63 6.07 -12.25
CA GLY A 40 -2.19 5.80 -12.16
C GLY A 40 -1.29 6.65 -13.08
N GLU A 41 -1.84 7.36 -14.06
CA GLU A 41 -1.13 8.26 -14.98
C GLU A 41 -1.02 9.68 -14.43
N TRP A 42 -0.43 9.80 -13.24
CA TRP A 42 -0.26 11.10 -12.57
C TRP A 42 1.19 11.25 -12.16
N THR A 43 1.84 12.31 -12.64
CA THR A 43 3.15 12.75 -12.14
C THR A 43 2.93 13.92 -11.19
N PRO A 44 2.65 13.66 -9.90
CA PRO A 44 2.49 14.74 -8.93
C PRO A 44 3.81 15.48 -8.78
N GLU A 45 3.75 16.81 -8.78
CA GLU A 45 4.90 17.63 -8.43
C GLU A 45 4.98 17.71 -6.91
N VAL A 46 6.05 17.14 -6.34
CA VAL A 46 6.24 17.09 -4.89
C VAL A 46 7.27 18.14 -4.49
N ASN A 47 6.79 19.15 -3.75
CA ASN A 47 7.60 20.24 -3.25
C ASN A 47 7.70 20.16 -1.72
N LYS A 48 8.93 20.20 -1.20
CA LYS A 48 9.16 20.30 0.24
C LYS A 48 9.09 21.76 0.67
N CYS A 49 8.06 22.11 1.43
CA CYS A 49 7.92 23.41 2.04
C CYS A 49 8.33 23.36 3.52
N THR A 50 8.53 24.51 4.15
CA THR A 50 8.91 24.59 5.56
C THR A 50 7.80 24.01 6.44
N GLY A 51 7.98 22.78 6.94
CA GLY A 51 7.02 22.12 7.85
C GLY A 51 5.88 21.34 7.18
N CYS A 52 5.82 21.29 5.85
CA CYS A 52 4.85 20.46 5.13
C CYS A 52 5.42 19.92 3.81
N LEU A 53 4.81 18.85 3.32
CA LEU A 53 5.02 18.32 1.98
C LEU A 53 3.85 18.79 1.11
N ARG A 54 4.11 19.59 0.10
CA ARG A 54 3.10 19.99 -0.89
C ARG A 54 3.15 19.01 -2.05
N VAL A 55 2.00 18.45 -2.38
CA VAL A 55 1.80 17.59 -3.54
C VAL A 55 0.85 18.32 -4.46
N SER A 56 1.34 18.78 -5.60
CA SER A 56 0.54 19.47 -6.60
C SER A 56 0.11 18.49 -7.68
N PHE A 57 -1.12 18.67 -8.12
CA PHE A 57 -1.77 17.84 -9.13
C PHE A 57 -2.28 18.75 -10.23
N LEU A 58 -2.08 18.28 -11.46
CA LEU A 58 -2.53 18.92 -12.67
C LEU A 58 -3.26 17.87 -13.47
N ASN A 59 -4.54 18.13 -13.77
CA ASN A 59 -5.33 17.36 -14.71
C ASN A 59 -5.59 18.26 -15.92
N GLU A 60 -5.06 17.88 -17.08
CA GLU A 60 -5.23 18.59 -18.33
C GLU A 60 -6.24 17.85 -19.20
N SER A 61 -7.35 18.51 -19.54
CA SER A 61 -8.25 18.09 -20.62
C SER A 61 -8.10 19.04 -21.82
N GLU A 62 -8.70 18.68 -22.97
CA GLU A 62 -8.61 19.48 -24.20
C GLU A 62 -9.11 20.93 -24.04
N GLU A 63 -9.97 21.19 -23.04
CA GLU A 63 -10.64 22.48 -22.85
C GLU A 63 -10.25 23.17 -21.53
N VAL A 64 -9.75 22.43 -20.54
CA VAL A 64 -9.56 22.92 -19.18
C VAL A 64 -8.34 22.28 -18.50
N SER A 65 -7.50 23.11 -17.87
CA SER A 65 -6.46 22.66 -16.94
C SER A 65 -6.94 22.86 -15.51
N LEU A 66 -7.05 21.76 -14.76
CA LEU A 66 -7.43 21.77 -13.35
C LEU A 66 -6.20 21.61 -12.46
N HIS A 67 -5.96 22.61 -11.62
CA HIS A 67 -4.88 22.58 -10.65
C HIS A 67 -5.41 22.40 -9.23
N TRP A 68 -4.87 21.45 -8.49
CA TRP A 68 -5.16 21.34 -7.06
C TRP A 68 -3.93 20.87 -6.29
N CYS A 69 -3.85 21.22 -5.01
CA CYS A 69 -2.71 20.87 -4.17
C CYS A 69 -3.16 20.26 -2.84
N LEU A 70 -2.37 19.31 -2.36
CA LEU A 70 -2.47 18.76 -1.02
C LEU A 70 -1.25 19.18 -0.21
N GLU A 71 -1.48 19.78 0.94
CA GLU A 71 -0.42 20.07 1.89
C GLU A 71 -0.47 19.05 3.03
N ALA A 72 0.45 18.08 2.97
CA ALA A 72 0.61 17.08 4.00
C ALA A 72 1.51 17.60 5.12
N GLN A 73 0.97 17.63 6.33
CA GLN A 73 1.77 17.89 7.53
C GLN A 73 2.43 16.60 8.03
N GLN A 74 3.39 16.74 8.95
CA GLN A 74 3.96 15.59 9.63
C GLN A 74 2.86 14.77 10.31
N ALA A 75 2.74 13.50 9.93
CA ALA A 75 1.74 12.62 10.50
C ALA A 75 1.98 12.44 12.01
N PRO A 76 0.92 12.50 12.85
CA PRO A 76 1.03 12.18 14.27
C PRO A 76 1.51 10.75 14.45
N THR A 77 2.29 10.50 15.51
CA THR A 77 2.84 9.17 15.83
C THR A 77 1.78 8.08 15.82
N GLN A 78 0.58 8.36 16.31
CA GLN A 78 -0.54 7.41 16.34
C GLN A 78 -0.95 6.94 14.93
N MET A 79 -0.99 7.85 13.96
CA MET A 79 -1.30 7.49 12.57
C MET A 79 -0.19 6.66 11.94
N VAL A 80 1.08 6.99 12.22
CA VAL A 80 2.23 6.19 11.77
C VAL A 80 2.18 4.78 12.36
N MET A 81 1.88 4.67 13.66
CA MET A 81 1.74 3.38 14.33
C MET A 81 0.62 2.54 13.69
N TYR A 82 -0.54 3.15 13.47
CA TYR A 82 -1.73 2.46 12.96
C TYR A 82 -1.61 2.05 11.48
N HIS A 83 -1.14 2.95 10.61
CA HIS A 83 -1.12 2.72 9.16
C HIS A 83 0.17 2.08 8.64
N VAL A 84 1.29 2.17 9.38
CA VAL A 84 2.59 1.68 8.93
C VAL A 84 3.12 0.59 9.85
N VAL A 85 3.32 0.90 11.13
CA VAL A 85 4.06 -0.02 12.03
C VAL A 85 3.27 -1.29 12.30
N SER A 86 2.01 -1.19 12.74
CA SER A 86 1.20 -2.36 13.08
C SER A 86 0.95 -3.29 11.88
N PRO A 87 0.59 -2.79 10.68
CA PRO A 87 0.42 -3.65 9.51
C PRO A 87 1.72 -4.36 9.09
N LEU A 88 2.86 -3.65 9.09
CA LEU A 88 4.15 -4.26 8.75
C LEU A 88 4.57 -5.33 9.77
N PHE A 89 4.32 -5.07 11.05
CA PHE A 89 4.59 -6.04 12.10
C PHE A 89 3.76 -7.31 11.92
N LEU A 90 2.44 -7.18 11.67
CA LEU A 90 1.57 -8.33 11.41
C LEU A 90 2.00 -9.10 10.15
N ALA A 91 2.37 -8.39 9.09
CA ALA A 91 2.88 -9.02 7.86
C ALA A 91 4.17 -9.81 8.13
N LEU A 92 5.06 -9.29 8.97
CA LEU A 92 6.28 -9.97 9.37
C LEU A 92 5.99 -11.23 10.21
N GLU A 93 5.07 -11.15 11.18
CA GLU A 93 4.65 -12.31 11.98
C GLU A 93 4.07 -13.42 11.10
N GLN A 94 3.19 -13.05 10.15
CA GLN A 94 2.61 -13.99 9.20
C GLN A 94 3.67 -14.63 8.32
N SER A 95 4.59 -13.84 7.76
CA SER A 95 5.68 -14.34 6.92
C SER A 95 6.59 -15.31 7.69
N THR A 96 6.95 -14.97 8.93
CA THR A 96 7.77 -15.82 9.80
C THR A 96 7.06 -17.15 10.12
N SER A 97 5.76 -17.10 10.38
CA SER A 97 4.94 -18.31 10.62
C SER A 97 4.88 -19.21 9.38
N GLN A 98 4.69 -18.62 8.20
CA GLN A 98 4.71 -19.34 6.92
C GLN A 98 6.07 -20.00 6.68
N GLU A 99 7.16 -19.28 6.90
CA GLU A 99 8.52 -19.83 6.77
C GLU A 99 8.74 -21.02 7.72
N ALA A 100 8.34 -20.89 8.98
CA ALA A 100 8.42 -21.97 9.95
C ALA A 100 7.59 -23.20 9.52
N GLY A 101 6.41 -22.97 8.95
CA GLY A 101 5.55 -24.01 8.36
C GLY A 101 6.24 -24.72 7.20
N LEU A 102 6.81 -23.98 6.25
CA LEU A 102 7.55 -24.52 5.12
C LEU A 102 8.77 -25.34 5.57
N ARG A 103 9.56 -24.82 6.52
CA ARG A 103 10.70 -25.53 7.10
C ARG A 103 10.28 -26.87 7.74
N LYS A 104 9.16 -26.90 8.47
CA LYS A 104 8.61 -28.14 9.04
C LYS A 104 8.21 -29.14 7.95
N SER A 105 7.52 -28.67 6.92
CA SER A 105 7.10 -29.51 5.79
C SER A 105 8.30 -30.10 5.05
N LEU A 106 9.33 -29.29 4.78
CA LEU A 106 10.57 -29.74 4.15
C LEU A 106 11.27 -30.83 4.97
N LYS A 107 11.38 -30.66 6.29
CA LYS A 107 11.96 -31.68 7.18
C LYS A 107 11.20 -33.01 7.10
N ARG A 108 9.86 -32.98 7.09
CA ARG A 108 9.04 -34.21 6.98
C ARG A 108 9.22 -34.90 5.64
N ILE A 109 9.29 -34.14 4.55
CA ILE A 109 9.52 -34.70 3.20
C ILE A 109 10.89 -35.40 3.17
N ASN A 110 11.94 -34.73 3.65
CA ASN A 110 13.28 -35.29 3.69
C ASN A 110 13.34 -36.59 4.53
N GLN A 111 12.72 -36.60 5.72
CA GLN A 111 12.63 -37.81 6.54
C GLN A 111 11.93 -38.97 5.82
N ARG A 112 10.82 -38.71 5.11
CA ARG A 112 10.12 -39.75 4.34
C ARG A 112 10.96 -40.29 3.19
N GLN A 113 11.69 -39.42 2.49
CA GLN A 113 12.61 -39.82 1.43
C GLN A 113 13.75 -40.69 1.97
N GLN A 114 14.39 -40.30 3.08
CA GLN A 114 15.44 -41.10 3.71
C GLN A 114 14.93 -42.49 4.14
N LEU A 115 13.74 -42.56 4.76
CA LEU A 115 13.13 -43.83 5.14
C LEU A 115 12.85 -44.71 3.91
N SER A 116 12.31 -44.14 2.84
CA SER A 116 12.02 -44.87 1.59
C SER A 116 13.28 -45.39 0.90
N ILE A 117 14.37 -44.63 0.91
CA ILE A 117 15.67 -45.07 0.38
C ILE A 117 16.22 -46.20 1.24
N SER A 118 16.21 -46.06 2.57
CA SER A 118 16.72 -47.09 3.47
C SER A 118 15.98 -48.43 3.33
N THR A 119 14.66 -48.40 3.19
CA THR A 119 13.84 -49.61 2.96
C THR A 119 14.05 -50.23 1.59
N SER A 120 14.31 -49.42 0.56
CA SER A 120 14.67 -49.93 -0.76
C SER A 120 16.03 -50.62 -0.73
N LEU A 121 17.01 -50.03 -0.06
CA LEU A 121 18.36 -50.59 0.07
C LEU A 121 18.38 -51.88 0.89
N SER A 122 17.61 -51.97 1.97
CA SER A 122 17.53 -53.19 2.78
C SER A 122 16.98 -54.37 1.97
N ARG A 123 15.94 -54.15 1.17
CA ARG A 123 15.36 -55.19 0.30
C ARG A 123 16.34 -55.70 -0.77
N ILE A 124 17.18 -54.81 -1.31
CA ILE A 124 18.22 -55.20 -2.27
C ILE A 124 19.28 -56.08 -1.59
N SER A 125 19.71 -55.70 -0.37
CA SER A 125 20.67 -56.49 0.41
C SER A 125 20.13 -57.89 0.74
N ASP A 126 18.88 -57.99 1.16
CA ASP A 126 18.24 -59.28 1.50
C ASP A 126 18.06 -60.16 0.24
N GLY A 127 17.77 -59.56 -0.91
CA GLY A 127 17.62 -60.27 -2.19
C GLY A 127 18.93 -60.78 -2.82
N MET A 128 20.08 -60.23 -2.45
CA MET A 128 21.40 -60.72 -2.90
C MET A 128 22.04 -61.77 -1.97
N SER A 129 21.35 -62.12 -0.87
CA SER A 129 21.83 -63.07 0.14
C SER A 129 21.41 -64.52 -0.13
N HIS A 130 20.79 -64.79 -1.29
CA HIS A 130 20.35 -66.11 -1.77
C HIS A 130 20.97 -66.42 -3.12
#